data_AF-A0A1G9ZQS2-F1
#
_entry.id   AF-A0A1G9ZQS2-F1
#
_cell.length_a   1.000
_cell.length_b   1.000
_cell.length_c   1.000
_cell.angle_alpha   90.00
_cell.angle_beta   90.00
_cell.angle_gamma   90.00
#
_symmetry.space_group_name_H-M   'P 1'
#
loop_
_entity.id
_entity.type
_entity.pdbx_description
1 polymer ?
#
loop_
_entity_poly.entity_id
_entity_poly.type
_entity_poly.pdbx_seq_one_letter_code
_entity_poly.pdbx_strand_id
1 'polypeptide(L)' 'MSRKNFDPKPLTLPQPVWIIATYDENGVPNAMNAAWVSGKELF' A
#
# COMPACT_ATOMS: atom_id res chain seq x y z
N MET A 1 29.93 6.14 6.09
CA MET A 1 28.85 5.19 6.43
C MET A 1 28.60 4.31 5.21
N SER A 2 28.61 2.98 5.35
CA SER A 2 28.34 2.05 4.23
C SER A 2 26.84 1.83 4.07
N ARG A 3 26.34 1.75 2.82
CA ARG A 3 24.92 1.49 2.52
C ARG A 3 24.55 0.07 2.98
N LYS A 4 23.57 -0.06 3.88
CA LYS A 4 22.99 -1.35 4.24
C LYS A 4 22.14 -1.87 3.07
N ASN A 5 22.45 -3.06 2.60
CA ASN A 5 21.64 -3.72 1.59
C ASN A 5 20.57 -4.54 2.30
N PHE A 6 19.31 -4.20 2.06
CA PHE A 6 18.18 -5.03 2.47
C PHE A 6 17.86 -5.88 1.25
N ASP A 7 17.99 -7.20 1.39
CA ASP A 7 17.52 -8.21 0.42
C ASP A 7 16.11 -7.85 -0.11
N PRO A 8 15.59 -8.47 -1.20
CA PRO A 8 14.26 -8.18 -1.78
C PRO A 8 13.06 -8.59 -0.88
N LYS A 9 13.18 -8.40 0.43
CA LYS A 9 12.22 -8.69 1.47
C LYS A 9 11.44 -7.40 1.80
N PRO A 10 10.16 -7.52 2.19
CA PRO A 10 9.42 -6.41 2.75
C PRO A 10 10.14 -5.80 3.96
N LEU A 11 10.14 -4.47 4.06
CA LEU A 11 10.84 -3.75 5.13
C LEU A 11 10.09 -3.77 6.47
N THR A 12 8.78 -4.08 6.47
CA THR A 12 7.91 -4.04 7.65
C THR A 12 7.04 -5.29 7.72
N LEU A 13 6.90 -5.85 8.93
CA LEU A 13 6.08 -7.03 9.22
C LEU A 13 5.46 -6.89 10.62
N PRO A 14 4.18 -7.28 10.83
CA PRO A 14 3.19 -7.65 9.81
C PRO A 14 2.75 -6.42 8.98
N GLN A 15 2.38 -6.66 7.71
CA GLN A 15 1.79 -5.61 6.87
C GLN A 15 0.27 -5.57 7.06
N PRO A 16 -0.35 -4.39 7.16
CA PRO A 16 -1.81 -4.29 7.19
C PRO A 16 -2.41 -4.74 5.85
N VAL A 17 -3.67 -5.17 5.86
CA VAL A 17 -4.44 -5.46 4.66
C VAL A 17 -5.52 -4.39 4.51
N TRP A 18 -5.31 -3.47 3.57
CA TRP A 18 -6.31 -2.46 3.23
C TRP A 18 -7.07 -2.88 1.98
N ILE A 19 -8.38 -2.60 1.95
CA ILE A 19 -9.19 -2.68 0.74
C ILE A 19 -9.40 -1.25 0.23
N ILE A 20 -8.89 -0.96 -0.97
CA ILE A 20 -9.07 0.33 -1.63
C ILE A 20 -10.16 0.16 -2.67
N ALA A 21 -11.24 0.92 -2.56
CA ALA A 21 -12.34 0.94 -3.50
C ALA A 21 -12.34 2.23 -4.31
N THR A 22 -12.59 2.13 -5.62
CA THR A 22 -12.66 3.26 -6.54
C THR A 22 -13.78 3.07 -7.54
N TYR A 23 -14.15 4.15 -8.23
CA TYR A 23 -14.98 4.11 -9.42
C TYR A 23 -14.16 4.64 -10.60
N ASP A 24 -14.33 4.06 -11.79
CA ASP A 24 -13.75 4.61 -13.02
C ASP A 24 -14.57 5.79 -13.58
N GLU A 25 -14.17 6.30 -14.75
CA GLU A 25 -14.85 7.43 -15.41
C GLU A 25 -16.31 7.15 -15.81
N ASN A 26 -16.66 5.88 -15.98
CA ASN A 26 -18.02 5.43 -16.31
C ASN A 26 -18.81 5.02 -15.05
N GLY A 27 -18.23 5.22 -13.85
CA GLY A 27 -18.84 4.83 -12.59
C GLY A 27 -18.79 3.33 -12.29
N VAL A 28 -17.95 2.56 -12.99
CA VAL A 28 -17.80 1.12 -12.74
C VAL A 28 -16.95 0.92 -11.46
N PRO A 29 -17.45 0.16 -10.47
CA PRO A 29 -16.73 -0.07 -9.22
C PRO A 29 -15.53 -1.00 -9.41
N ASN A 30 -14.45 -0.73 -8.69
CA ASN A 30 -13.27 -1.58 -8.58
C ASN A 30 -12.76 -1.63 -7.13
N ALA A 31 -12.12 -2.74 -6.75
CA ALA A 31 -11.50 -2.91 -5.44
C ALA A 31 -10.14 -3.63 -5.54
N MET A 32 -9.15 -3.18 -4.76
CA MET A 32 -7.83 -3.80 -4.68
C MET A 32 -7.37 -4.01 -3.23
N ASN A 33 -6.53 -5.02 -3.01
CA ASN A 33 -5.83 -5.22 -1.74
C ASN A 33 -4.49 -4.46 -1.74
N ALA A 34 -4.24 -3.65 -0.72
CA ALA A 34 -3.01 -2.89 -0.58
C ALA A 34 -2.34 -3.15 0.77
N ALA A 35 -1.09 -3.62 0.72
CA ALA A 35 -0.21 -3.78 1.89
C ALA A 35 0.76 -2.60 2.07
N TRP A 36 0.80 -1.69 1.09
CA TRP A 36 1.68 -0.52 1.03
C TRP A 36 0.84 0.73 0.90
N VAL A 37 0.59 1.38 2.04
CA VAL A 37 -0.09 2.68 2.11
C VAL A 37 0.69 3.54 3.10
N SER A 38 1.03 4.77 2.72
CA SER A 38 1.69 5.75 3.59
C SER A 38 0.78 6.96 3.71
N GLY A 39 0.29 7.24 4.93
CA GLY A 39 -0.62 8.36 5.17
C GLY A 39 0.13 9.67 5.43
N LYS A 40 -0.33 10.78 4.83
CA LYS A 40 -0.09 12.13 5.37
C LYS A 40 -1.35 12.76 5.97
N GLU A 41 -2.54 12.33 5.58
CA GLU A 41 -3.81 12.78 6.16
C GLU A 41 -4.80 11.60 6.12
N LEU A 42 -5.11 11.08 7.30
CA LEU A 42 -6.23 10.18 7.55
C LEU A 42 -6.98 10.69 8.79
N PHE A 43 -7.23 12.01 8.90
CA PHE A 43 -8.26 12.66 9.71
C PHE A 43 -8.48 14.08 9.16
#